data_AF-A0A7J2SQY0-F1
#
_entry.id   AF-A0A7J2SQY0-F1
#
_cell.length_a   1.000
_cell.length_b   1.000
_cell.length_c   1.000
_cell.angle_alpha   90.00
_cell.angle_beta   90.00
_cell.angle_gamma   90.00
#
_symmetry.space_group_name_H-M   'P 1'
#
loop_
_entity.id
_entity.type
_entity.pdbx_description
1 polymer ?
#
loop_
_entity_poly.entity_id
_entity_poly.type
_entity_poly.pdbx_seq_one_letter_code
_entity_poly.pdbx_strand_id
1 'polypeptide(L)'
;SPAVADGKVYVGSNKMLCLDACTGEEIWSYQADDDYFGYSSPAIANGRLYIGCYDWRLYCFADPLLNISKVSGGIGKVCVELMNPGDNPARNISWNITIKGGVYGIINVTTMGSLASLEPGETMVVSTNQTIFGLGLINIMVTAVAENTKPVYKEKKGLVFGPFVFTLPW
;
A
#
# COMPACT_ATOMS: atom_id res chain seq x y z
N SER A 1 -16.52 -10.94 -22.08
CA SER A 1 -15.83 -11.99 -21.30
C SER A 1 -15.23 -11.35 -20.04
N PRO A 2 -15.01 -12.10 -18.95
CA PRO A 2 -14.32 -11.60 -17.77
C PRO A 2 -12.81 -11.88 -17.77
N ALA A 3 -12.05 -11.17 -16.95
CA ALA A 3 -10.66 -11.49 -16.58
C ALA A 3 -10.57 -11.72 -15.07
N VAL A 4 -9.69 -12.61 -14.61
CA VAL A 4 -9.59 -12.98 -13.20
C VAL A 4 -8.13 -12.94 -12.76
N ALA A 5 -7.82 -12.21 -11.68
CA ALA A 5 -6.51 -12.17 -11.05
C ALA A 5 -6.64 -11.75 -9.58
N ASP A 6 -5.71 -12.19 -8.73
CA ASP A 6 -5.59 -11.73 -7.33
C ASP A 6 -6.89 -11.76 -6.51
N GLY A 7 -7.71 -12.79 -6.72
CA GLY A 7 -8.99 -12.94 -6.02
C GLY A 7 -10.09 -11.98 -6.51
N LYS A 8 -9.92 -11.35 -7.67
CA LYS A 8 -10.88 -10.42 -8.27
C LYS A 8 -11.33 -10.89 -9.65
N VAL A 9 -12.57 -10.59 -10.00
CA VAL A 9 -13.16 -10.79 -11.34
C VAL A 9 -13.47 -9.43 -11.96
N TYR A 10 -12.99 -9.22 -13.17
CA TYR A 10 -13.14 -7.98 -13.92
C TYR A 10 -14.07 -8.20 -15.10
N VAL A 11 -15.13 -7.40 -15.22
CA VAL A 11 -16.15 -7.54 -16.26
C VAL A 11 -16.37 -6.20 -16.98
N GLY A 12 -16.18 -6.19 -18.30
CA GLY A 12 -16.66 -5.10 -19.16
C GLY A 12 -18.14 -5.29 -19.49
N SER A 13 -18.96 -4.28 -19.16
CA SER A 13 -20.41 -4.23 -19.45
C SER A 13 -20.81 -2.81 -19.87
N ASN A 14 -21.96 -2.29 -19.44
CA ASN A 14 -22.28 -0.86 -19.50
C ASN A 14 -21.23 -0.01 -18.74
N LYS A 15 -20.65 -0.59 -17.68
CA LYS A 15 -19.53 -0.08 -16.89
C LYS A 15 -18.43 -1.13 -16.76
N MET A 16 -17.24 -0.71 -16.37
CA MET A 16 -16.19 -1.61 -15.91
C MET A 16 -16.50 -2.01 -14.46
N LEU A 17 -16.55 -3.31 -14.19
CA LEU A 17 -16.81 -3.88 -12.86
C LEU A 17 -15.58 -4.61 -12.33
N CYS A 18 -15.29 -4.45 -11.04
CA CYS A 18 -14.41 -5.34 -10.29
C CYS A 18 -15.19 -5.97 -9.15
N LEU A 19 -15.25 -7.29 -9.12
CA LEU A 19 -15.97 -8.09 -8.13
C LEU A 19 -14.99 -8.93 -7.33
N ASP A 20 -15.33 -9.25 -6.09
CA ASP A 20 -14.65 -10.29 -5.32
C ASP A 20 -14.90 -11.65 -6.00
N ALA A 21 -13.85 -12.43 -6.24
CA ALA A 21 -13.96 -13.68 -7.00
C ALA A 21 -14.68 -14.80 -6.24
N CYS A 22 -14.73 -14.73 -4.91
CA CYS A 22 -15.38 -15.73 -4.07
C CYS A 22 -16.85 -15.40 -3.84
N THR A 23 -17.17 -14.12 -3.59
CA THR A 23 -18.54 -13.70 -3.21
C THR A 23 -19.32 -13.09 -4.37
N GLY A 24 -18.64 -12.57 -5.39
CA GLY A 24 -19.25 -11.80 -6.48
C GLY A 24 -19.66 -10.38 -6.08
N GLU A 25 -19.33 -9.93 -4.87
CA GLU A 25 -19.65 -8.57 -4.40
C GLU A 25 -18.83 -7.52 -5.15
N GLU A 26 -19.47 -6.38 -5.48
CA GLU A 26 -18.78 -5.27 -6.16
C GLU A 26 -17.73 -4.63 -5.24
N ILE A 27 -16.47 -4.67 -5.67
CA ILE A 27 -15.35 -3.98 -5.02
C ILE A 27 -15.30 -2.52 -5.49
N TRP A 28 -15.40 -2.32 -6.81
CA TRP A 28 -15.48 -1.01 -7.43
C TRP A 28 -16.12 -1.12 -8.83
N SER A 29 -16.59 0.02 -9.34
CA SER A 29 -16.99 0.15 -10.74
C SER A 29 -16.64 1.52 -11.34
N TYR A 30 -16.50 1.56 -12.66
CA TYR A 30 -16.17 2.78 -13.41
C TYR A 30 -17.03 2.90 -14.67
N GLN A 31 -17.67 4.05 -14.83
CA GLN A 31 -18.47 4.42 -16.00
C GLN A 31 -17.67 5.40 -16.86
N ALA A 32 -17.52 5.11 -18.15
CA ALA A 32 -16.99 6.08 -19.10
C ALA A 32 -18.09 7.11 -19.46
N ASP A 33 -17.69 8.33 -19.81
CA ASP A 33 -18.61 9.44 -20.11
C ASP A 33 -19.54 9.06 -21.28
N ASP A 34 -20.81 8.78 -20.97
CA ASP A 34 -21.87 8.35 -21.90
C ASP A 34 -21.51 7.16 -22.81
N ASP A 35 -20.60 6.28 -22.38
CA ASP A 35 -20.16 5.13 -23.18
C ASP A 35 -19.93 3.86 -22.36
N TYR A 36 -19.65 2.73 -23.02
CA TYR A 36 -19.60 1.41 -22.39
C TYR A 36 -18.44 0.50 -22.82
N PHE A 37 -18.19 -0.52 -21.99
CA PHE A 37 -17.05 -1.45 -22.07
C PHE A 37 -17.44 -2.84 -22.63
N GLY A 38 -18.66 -3.00 -23.15
CA GLY A 38 -19.25 -4.30 -23.48
C GLY A 38 -18.68 -5.02 -24.70
N TYR A 39 -17.92 -4.33 -25.56
CA TYR A 39 -17.40 -4.89 -26.81
C TYR A 39 -16.00 -5.51 -26.72
N SER A 40 -15.24 -5.15 -25.70
CA SER A 40 -13.87 -5.61 -25.52
C SER A 40 -13.79 -6.65 -24.41
N SER A 41 -12.77 -7.50 -24.49
CA SER A 41 -12.40 -8.36 -23.38
C SER A 41 -11.41 -7.62 -22.48
N PRO A 42 -11.58 -7.60 -21.16
CA PRO A 42 -10.55 -7.14 -20.24
C PRO A 42 -9.32 -8.05 -20.35
N ALA A 43 -8.13 -7.45 -20.29
CA ALA A 43 -6.85 -8.14 -20.28
C ALA A 43 -6.03 -7.68 -19.07
N ILE A 44 -5.32 -8.60 -18.43
CA ILE A 44 -4.49 -8.28 -17.27
C ILE A 44 -3.03 -8.53 -17.62
N ALA A 45 -2.19 -7.53 -17.38
CA ALA A 45 -0.74 -7.62 -17.55
C ALA A 45 -0.05 -6.73 -16.50
N ASN A 46 1.01 -7.25 -15.86
CA ASN A 46 1.81 -6.53 -14.87
C ASN A 46 0.97 -5.87 -13.75
N GLY A 47 -0.04 -6.57 -13.24
CA GLY A 47 -0.91 -6.08 -12.17
C GLY A 47 -1.91 -4.99 -12.59
N ARG A 48 -2.06 -4.75 -13.90
CA ARG A 48 -2.99 -3.76 -14.47
C ARG A 48 -4.04 -4.43 -15.30
N LEU A 49 -5.23 -3.84 -15.29
CA LEU A 49 -6.35 -4.20 -16.15
C LEU A 49 -6.41 -3.23 -17.33
N TYR A 50 -6.46 -3.77 -18.54
CA TYR A 50 -6.64 -3.05 -19.79
C TYR A 50 -7.95 -3.45 -20.45
N ILE A 51 -8.72 -2.48 -20.96
CA ILE A 51 -9.94 -2.75 -21.70
C ILE A 51 -10.25 -1.62 -22.68
N GLY A 52 -10.65 -1.97 -23.90
CA GLY A 52 -11.15 -0.99 -24.87
C GLY A 52 -12.58 -0.55 -24.54
N CYS A 53 -12.84 0.74 -24.65
CA CYS A 53 -14.19 1.32 -24.58
C CYS A 53 -14.65 1.74 -25.98
N TYR A 54 -15.96 1.87 -26.15
CA TYR A 54 -16.56 2.30 -27.42
C TYR A 54 -16.33 3.80 -27.70
N ASP A 55 -15.81 4.55 -26.72
CA ASP A 55 -15.39 5.95 -26.86
C ASP A 55 -14.06 6.12 -27.63
N TRP A 56 -13.59 5.03 -28.26
CA TRP A 56 -12.33 4.93 -29.00
C TRP A 56 -11.07 5.01 -28.14
N ARG A 57 -11.18 4.86 -26.81
CA ARG A 57 -10.04 4.85 -25.90
C ARG A 57 -9.75 3.47 -25.32
N LEU A 58 -8.49 3.25 -25.00
CA LEU A 58 -8.04 2.14 -24.16
C LEU A 58 -7.96 2.64 -22.71
N TYR A 59 -8.69 2.00 -21.81
CA TYR A 59 -8.64 2.28 -20.39
C TYR A 59 -7.65 1.35 -19.70
N CYS A 60 -6.95 1.89 -18.71
CA CYS A 60 -6.04 1.15 -17.85
C CYS A 60 -6.46 1.41 -16.40
N PHE A 61 -6.82 0.35 -15.68
CA PHE A 61 -7.10 0.39 -14.26
C PHE A 61 -5.96 -0.28 -13.52
N ALA A 62 -5.41 0.43 -12.55
CA ALA A 62 -4.47 -0.11 -11.60
C ALA A 62 -5.08 0.01 -10.21
N ASP A 63 -4.83 -0.97 -9.36
CA ASP A 63 -5.04 -0.73 -7.94
C ASP A 63 -4.14 0.45 -7.54
N PRO A 64 -4.65 1.50 -6.89
CA PRO A 64 -3.76 2.43 -6.21
C PRO A 64 -3.11 1.60 -5.10
N LEU A 65 -1.78 1.53 -5.16
CA LEU A 65 -1.01 0.69 -4.25
C LEU A 65 -0.17 1.61 -3.40
N LEU A 66 -0.35 1.52 -2.10
CA LEU A 66 0.65 1.97 -1.16
C LEU A 66 1.36 0.71 -0.68
N ASN A 67 2.69 0.70 -0.68
CA ASN A 67 3.46 -0.44 -0.21
C ASN A 67 4.50 0.02 0.82
N ILE A 68 4.70 -0.80 1.85
CA ILE A 68 5.82 -0.65 2.78
C ILE A 68 6.95 -1.52 2.23
N SER A 69 7.83 -0.92 1.42
CA SER A 69 8.89 -1.64 0.69
C SER A 69 10.04 -2.04 1.62
N LYS A 70 10.33 -1.23 2.64
CA LYS A 70 11.42 -1.50 3.58
C LYS A 70 11.16 -0.91 4.96
N VAL A 71 11.64 -1.63 5.96
CA VAL A 71 11.74 -1.19 7.36
C VAL A 71 13.16 -1.48 7.82
N SER A 72 13.90 -0.46 8.20
CA SER A 72 15.31 -0.55 8.59
C SER A 72 15.59 0.24 9.87
N GLY A 73 16.40 -0.35 10.74
CA GLY A 73 16.95 0.34 11.91
C GLY A 73 18.22 1.10 11.56
N GLY A 74 18.59 2.04 12.43
CA GLY A 74 19.82 2.82 12.34
C GLY A 74 20.22 3.34 13.71
N ILE A 75 20.89 4.50 13.76
CA ILE A 75 21.25 5.16 15.02
C ILE A 75 20.05 5.95 15.51
N GLY A 76 19.46 5.51 16.62
CA GLY A 76 18.40 6.16 17.36
C GLY A 76 17.05 6.16 16.67
N LYS A 77 16.91 5.52 15.51
CA LYS A 77 15.73 5.65 14.65
C LYS A 77 15.41 4.36 13.91
N VAL A 78 14.15 4.26 13.52
CA VAL A 78 13.67 3.36 12.48
C VAL A 78 13.22 4.19 11.30
N CYS A 79 13.63 3.79 10.10
CA CYS A 79 13.18 4.34 8.83
C CYS A 79 12.27 3.33 8.13
N VAL A 80 11.24 3.85 7.48
CA VAL A 80 10.28 3.09 6.69
C VAL A 80 10.24 3.71 5.30
N GLU A 81 10.38 2.87 4.28
CA GLU A 81 10.22 3.27 2.88
C GLU A 81 8.77 2.96 2.48
N LEU A 82 8.01 4.01 2.17
CA LEU A 82 6.69 3.92 1.57
C LEU A 82 6.83 4.18 0.08
N MET A 83 6.27 3.29 -0.72
CA MET A 83 6.34 3.35 -2.18
C MET A 83 4.94 3.29 -2.76
N ASN A 84 4.70 4.02 -3.84
CA ASN A 84 3.54 3.81 -4.69
C ASN A 84 3.94 2.96 -5.91
N PRO A 85 3.81 1.62 -5.87
CA PRO A 85 4.08 0.80 -7.06
C PRO A 85 2.92 0.81 -8.06
N GLY A 86 1.80 1.49 -7.74
CA GLY A 86 0.68 1.65 -8.63
C GLY A 86 0.92 2.77 -9.66
N ASP A 87 -0.10 2.98 -10.49
CA ASP A 87 -0.02 3.86 -11.66
C ASP A 87 -0.81 5.15 -11.55
N ASN A 88 -1.52 5.27 -10.44
CA ASN A 88 -2.24 6.47 -10.06
C ASN A 88 -1.63 7.03 -8.78
N PRO A 89 -1.67 8.36 -8.56
CA PRO A 89 -1.18 8.96 -7.33
C PRO A 89 -1.93 8.43 -6.11
N ALA A 90 -1.20 7.99 -5.09
CA ALA A 90 -1.78 7.69 -3.79
C ALA A 90 -2.02 9.00 -3.04
N ARG A 91 -3.27 9.35 -2.72
CA ARG A 91 -3.66 10.65 -2.13
C ARG A 91 -4.02 10.53 -0.65
N ASN A 92 -3.81 11.63 0.08
CA ASN A 92 -4.15 11.78 1.49
C ASN A 92 -3.60 10.62 2.33
N ILE A 93 -2.30 10.37 2.16
CA ILE A 93 -1.61 9.29 2.83
C ILE A 93 -1.46 9.67 4.30
N SER A 94 -1.80 8.73 5.19
CA SER A 94 -1.45 8.81 6.61
C SER A 94 -0.78 7.52 7.04
N TRP A 95 0.14 7.64 7.98
CA TRP A 95 0.93 6.51 8.46
C TRP A 95 1.17 6.59 9.96
N ASN A 96 1.42 5.44 10.56
CA ASN A 96 1.75 5.27 11.96
C ASN A 96 2.84 4.21 12.11
N ILE A 97 3.90 4.55 12.83
CA ILE A 97 5.01 3.66 13.21
C ILE A 97 4.97 3.52 14.72
N THR A 98 4.78 2.29 15.21
CA THR A 98 4.77 1.96 16.64
C THR A 98 5.89 0.97 16.94
N ILE A 99 6.70 1.25 17.94
CA ILE A 99 7.80 0.39 18.37
C ILE A 99 7.62 0.09 19.85
N LYS A 100 7.50 -1.19 20.19
CA LYS A 100 7.30 -1.65 21.56
C LYS A 100 8.31 -2.71 21.94
N GLY A 101 8.76 -2.72 23.18
CA GLY A 101 9.61 -3.77 23.74
C GLY A 101 10.77 -3.23 24.56
N GLY A 102 11.94 -3.82 24.37
CA GLY A 102 13.11 -3.60 25.22
C GLY A 102 13.01 -4.33 26.55
N VAL A 103 14.12 -4.29 27.30
CA VAL A 103 14.22 -4.87 28.65
C VAL A 103 13.19 -4.19 29.55
N TYR A 104 12.34 -4.98 30.22
CA TYR A 104 11.18 -4.52 31.00
C TYR A 104 10.12 -3.73 30.22
N GLY A 105 10.13 -3.76 28.88
CA GLY A 105 9.10 -3.09 28.06
C GLY A 105 9.19 -1.56 28.04
N ILE A 106 10.35 -0.99 28.38
CA ILE A 106 10.55 0.46 28.50
C ILE A 106 10.54 1.21 27.16
N ILE A 107 10.72 0.51 26.04
CA ILE A 107 10.69 1.13 24.71
C ILE A 107 9.24 1.12 24.24
N ASN A 108 8.66 2.31 24.11
CA ASN A 108 7.32 2.52 23.57
C ASN A 108 7.30 3.85 22.78
N VAL A 109 7.69 3.78 21.51
CA VAL A 109 7.77 4.94 20.61
C VAL A 109 6.64 4.85 19.60
N THR A 110 5.94 5.96 19.37
CA THR A 110 4.91 6.07 18.34
C THR A 110 5.13 7.35 17.55
N THR A 111 5.18 7.24 16.21
CA THR A 111 5.32 8.38 15.30
C THR A 111 4.24 8.27 14.23
N MET A 112 3.50 9.35 14.03
CA MET A 112 2.49 9.47 12.99
C MET A 112 2.87 10.59 12.03
N GLY A 113 2.35 10.52 10.80
CA GLY A 113 2.47 11.60 9.84
C GLY A 113 1.53 11.42 8.67
N SER A 114 1.59 12.38 7.76
CA SER A 114 0.76 12.42 6.55
C SER A 114 1.52 13.01 5.36
N LEU A 115 1.03 12.69 4.16
CA LEU A 115 1.51 13.24 2.90
C LEU A 115 0.32 13.45 1.95
N ALA A 116 0.30 14.58 1.25
CA ALA A 116 -0.80 14.92 0.35
C ALA A 116 -0.93 13.95 -0.83
N SER A 117 0.19 13.62 -1.49
CA SER A 117 0.25 12.62 -2.55
C SER A 117 1.62 11.97 -2.67
N LEU A 118 1.65 10.74 -3.16
CA LEU A 118 2.85 10.03 -3.61
C LEU A 118 2.62 9.57 -5.05
N GLU A 119 3.44 10.06 -5.98
CA GLU A 119 3.25 9.82 -7.42
C GLU A 119 3.60 8.37 -7.80
N PRO A 120 3.12 7.87 -8.96
CA PRO A 120 3.46 6.53 -9.45
C PRO A 120 4.97 6.26 -9.52
N GLY A 121 5.41 5.14 -8.97
CA GLY A 121 6.82 4.73 -8.89
C GLY A 121 7.65 5.50 -7.85
N GLU A 122 7.08 6.51 -7.20
CA GLU A 122 7.79 7.31 -6.21
C GLU A 122 7.92 6.56 -4.87
N THR A 123 9.05 6.82 -4.20
CA THR A 123 9.32 6.31 -2.86
C THR A 123 9.62 7.48 -1.92
N MET A 124 9.01 7.45 -0.75
CA MET A 124 9.33 8.35 0.35
C MET A 124 9.91 7.58 1.53
N VAL A 125 10.81 8.22 2.27
CA VAL A 125 11.35 7.65 3.53
C VAL A 125 10.81 8.46 4.69
N VAL A 126 10.16 7.78 5.63
CA VAL A 126 9.71 8.35 6.90
C VAL A 126 10.50 7.73 8.04
N SER A 127 10.70 8.48 9.12
CA SER A 127 11.46 8.00 10.27
C SER A 127 10.77 8.35 11.58
N THR A 128 11.05 7.57 12.62
CA THR A 128 10.63 7.93 13.98
C THR A 128 11.16 9.31 14.39
N ASN A 129 10.31 10.10 15.03
CA ASN A 129 10.65 11.47 15.47
C ASN A 129 11.31 11.50 16.86
N GLN A 130 11.15 10.43 17.65
CA GLN A 130 11.81 10.26 18.94
C GLN A 130 13.02 9.34 18.80
N THR A 131 14.08 9.67 19.55
CA THR A 131 15.27 8.82 19.64
C THR A 131 14.94 7.54 20.39
N ILE A 132 15.23 6.41 19.75
CA ILE A 132 15.13 5.07 20.33
C ILE A 132 16.46 4.75 21.00
N PHE A 133 16.43 4.52 22.30
CA PHE A 133 17.60 4.11 23.07
C PHE A 133 17.20 3.04 24.08
N GLY A 134 18.02 2.01 24.23
CA GLY A 134 17.77 0.98 25.23
C GLY A 134 18.46 -0.34 24.91
N LEU A 135 17.93 -1.40 25.48
CA LEU A 135 18.42 -2.76 25.29
C LEU A 135 17.24 -3.70 25.06
N GLY A 136 17.43 -4.74 24.25
CA GLY A 136 16.49 -5.85 24.14
C GLY A 136 15.66 -5.88 22.86
N LEU A 137 14.84 -6.92 22.73
CA LEU A 137 14.02 -7.16 21.55
C LEU A 137 12.88 -6.16 21.47
N ILE A 138 12.60 -5.69 20.26
CA ILE A 138 11.50 -4.79 19.95
C ILE A 138 10.63 -5.36 18.84
N ASN A 139 9.40 -4.89 18.79
CA ASN A 139 8.45 -5.14 17.73
C ASN A 139 8.07 -3.82 17.06
N ILE A 140 8.24 -3.75 15.75
CA ILE A 140 8.01 -2.56 14.92
C ILE A 140 6.77 -2.82 14.10
N MET A 141 5.72 -2.05 14.33
CA MET A 141 4.46 -2.12 13.62
C MET A 141 4.30 -0.86 12.79
N VAL A 142 4.00 -1.02 11.52
CA VAL A 142 3.81 0.08 10.57
C VAL A 142 2.46 -0.10 9.91
N THR A 143 1.63 0.93 9.96
CA THR A 143 0.42 1.04 9.14
C THR A 143 0.53 2.25 8.25
N ALA A 144 0.09 2.14 7.00
CA ALA A 144 -0.10 3.27 6.12
C ALA A 144 -1.40 3.11 5.33
N VAL A 145 -2.10 4.21 5.10
CA VAL A 145 -3.38 4.24 4.37
C VAL A 145 -3.42 5.45 3.46
N ALA A 146 -3.97 5.29 2.28
CA ALA A 146 -4.33 6.38 1.39
C ALA A 146 -5.83 6.28 1.10
N GLU A 147 -6.47 7.40 0.78
CA GLU A 147 -7.94 7.49 0.61
C GLU A 147 -8.48 6.48 -0.42
N ASN A 148 -7.68 6.20 -1.45
CA ASN A 148 -8.09 5.33 -2.54
C ASN A 148 -7.56 3.88 -2.40
N THR A 149 -6.84 3.54 -1.33
CA THR A 149 -6.16 2.24 -1.20
C THR A 149 -6.66 1.44 0.00
N LYS A 150 -6.55 0.10 -0.07
CA LYS A 150 -6.62 -0.69 1.16
C LYS A 150 -5.47 -0.28 2.10
N PRO A 151 -5.68 -0.26 3.43
CA PRO A 151 -4.59 -0.02 4.37
C PRO A 151 -3.51 -1.10 4.22
N VAL A 152 -2.25 -0.68 4.29
CA VAL A 152 -1.11 -1.60 4.34
C VAL A 152 -0.52 -1.66 5.72
N TYR A 153 -0.14 -2.88 6.11
CA TYR A 153 0.41 -3.19 7.42
C TYR A 153 1.67 -4.04 7.28
N LYS A 154 2.68 -3.71 8.08
CA LYS A 154 3.87 -4.54 8.28
C LYS A 154 4.24 -4.61 9.74
N GLU A 155 4.60 -5.80 10.18
CA GLU A 155 5.18 -6.07 11.49
C GLU A 155 6.59 -6.64 11.31
N LYS A 156 7.55 -6.14 12.09
CA LYS A 156 8.95 -6.57 12.00
C LYS A 156 9.60 -6.58 13.37
N LYS A 157 10.28 -7.69 13.69
CA LYS A 157 11.07 -7.80 14.91
C LYS A 157 12.42 -7.11 14.75
N GLY A 158 12.95 -6.59 15.86
CA GLY A 158 14.25 -5.96 15.92
C GLY A 158 14.93 -6.10 17.27
N LEU A 159 16.13 -5.58 17.36
CA LEU A 159 16.95 -5.52 18.57
C LEU A 159 17.44 -4.09 18.75
N VAL A 160 17.37 -3.58 19.97
CA VAL A 160 18.01 -2.31 20.36
C VAL A 160 19.22 -2.61 21.24
N PHE A 161 20.34 -1.94 20.94
CA PHE A 161 21.55 -1.97 21.77
C PHE A 161 22.16 -0.57 21.91
N GLY A 162 21.90 0.08 23.04
CA GLY A 162 22.21 1.50 23.23
C GLY A 162 21.44 2.34 22.22
N PRO A 163 22.11 3.16 21.38
CA PRO A 163 21.45 3.92 20.33
C PRO A 163 21.23 3.10 19.05
N PHE A 164 21.77 1.89 18.92
CA PHE A 164 21.71 1.14 17.67
C PHE A 164 20.41 0.34 17.59
N VAL A 165 19.68 0.49 16.50
CA VAL A 165 18.47 -0.28 16.19
C VAL A 165 18.78 -1.21 15.02
N PHE A 166 18.56 -2.50 15.22
CA PHE A 166 18.70 -3.53 14.20
C PHE A 166 17.34 -4.12 13.87
N THR A 167 17.03 -4.29 12.59
CA THR A 167 15.82 -4.97 12.13
C THR A 167 16.18 -6.35 11.59
N LEU A 168 15.45 -7.38 12.00
CA LEU A 168 15.67 -8.75 11.51
C LEU A 168 15.19 -8.89 10.06
N PRO A 169 15.67 -9.85 9.26
CA PRO A 169 15.11 -10.13 7.94
C PRO A 169 13.60 -10.43 8.01
N TRP A 170 12.92 -10.24 6.87
CA TRP A 170 11.52 -10.63 6.72
C TRP A 170 11.36 -12.15 6.66
#